data_AF-A0A9E3K4T1-F1
#
_entry.id   AF-A0A9E3K4T1-F1
#
_cell.length_a   1.000
_cell.length_b   1.000
_cell.length_c   1.000
_cell.angle_alpha   90.00
_cell.angle_beta   90.00
_cell.angle_gamma   90.00
#
_symmetry.space_group_name_H-M   'P 1'
#
loop_
_entity.id
_entity.type
_entity.pdbx_description
1 polymer ?
#
loop_
_entity_poly.entity_id
_entity_poly.type
_entity_poly.pdbx_seq_one_letter_code
_entity_poly.pdbx_strand_id
1 'polypeptide(L)'
;MSSSRNPLLAIAAASLALIGAALYLQHAKDMLPCPLCVIQRYLFLGIAIFSLVGAFSGKIRAGAGLALLCGLGGLAVVGKHLYVLAHPGFSCGIDPMETTLNKIPTATMLPWLFRADGLCEAAQETVFGLNVPQWSAVWFTILTVALLWTLVRRAR
;
A
#
# COMPACT_ATOMS: atom_id res chain seq x y z
N MET A 1 24.89 -15.10 -9.70
CA MET A 1 24.22 -14.70 -8.43
C MET A 1 23.49 -13.34 -8.48
N SER A 2 23.25 -12.72 -9.65
CA SER A 2 22.54 -11.42 -9.79
C SER A 2 21.05 -11.55 -10.17
N SER A 3 20.68 -12.61 -10.91
CA SER A 3 19.37 -12.70 -11.58
C SER A 3 18.14 -12.63 -10.67
N SER A 4 18.24 -13.05 -9.39
CA SER A 4 17.10 -13.05 -8.46
C SER A 4 16.96 -11.78 -7.62
N ARG A 5 17.95 -10.88 -7.61
CA ARG A 5 17.89 -9.60 -6.87
C ARG A 5 17.15 -8.53 -7.66
N ASN A 6 17.31 -8.53 -8.99
CA ASN A 6 16.66 -7.60 -9.91
C ASN A 6 15.13 -7.51 -9.73
N PRO A 7 14.36 -8.61 -9.62
CA PRO A 7 12.92 -8.50 -9.45
C PRO A 7 12.51 -7.91 -8.09
N LEU A 8 13.23 -8.18 -7.00
CA LEU A 8 12.93 -7.56 -5.70
C LEU A 8 13.24 -6.07 -5.69
N LEU A 9 14.33 -5.67 -6.35
CA LEU A 9 14.66 -4.26 -6.53
C LEU A 9 13.63 -3.55 -7.40
N ALA A 10 13.15 -4.19 -8.47
CA ALA A 10 12.08 -3.65 -9.31
C ALA A 10 10.77 -3.49 -8.52
N ILE A 11 10.40 -4.48 -7.70
CA ILE A 11 9.23 -4.41 -6.82
C ILE A 11 9.36 -3.27 -5.80
N ALA A 12 10.53 -3.12 -5.17
CA ALA A 12 10.79 -2.05 -4.22
C ALA A 12 10.76 -0.66 -4.88
N ALA A 13 11.34 -0.52 -6.08
CA ALA A 13 11.30 0.72 -6.84
C ALA A 13 9.87 1.07 -7.27
N ALA A 14 9.09 0.09 -7.71
CA ALA A 14 7.69 0.27 -8.09
C ALA A 14 6.84 0.72 -6.89
N SER A 15 6.98 0.09 -5.72
CA SER A 15 6.23 0.49 -4.53
C SER A 15 6.60 1.91 -4.04
N LEU A 16 7.87 2.29 -4.11
CA LEU A 16 8.29 3.68 -3.82
C LEU A 16 7.72 4.68 -4.85
N ALA A 17 7.73 4.33 -6.14
CA ALA A 17 7.15 5.17 -7.18
C ALA A 17 5.64 5.36 -6.98
N LEU A 18 4.92 4.33 -6.54
CA LEU A 18 3.48 4.41 -6.23
C LEU A 18 3.19 5.30 -5.03
N ILE A 19 4.03 5.24 -3.98
CA ILE A 19 3.93 6.15 -2.84
C ILE A 19 4.15 7.60 -3.30
N GLY A 20 5.17 7.83 -4.14
CA GLY A 20 5.44 9.13 -4.74
C GLY A 20 4.29 9.66 -5.60
N ALA A 21 3.68 8.80 -6.41
CA ALA A 21 2.49 9.15 -7.20
C ALA A 21 1.30 9.49 -6.29
N ALA A 22 1.05 8.71 -5.23
CA ALA A 22 -0.03 9.00 -4.28
C ALA A 22 0.18 10.32 -3.53
N LEU A 23 1.42 10.66 -3.20
CA LEU A 23 1.82 11.93 -2.61
C LEU A 23 1.64 13.09 -3.59
N TYR A 24 2.04 12.90 -4.84
CA TYR A 24 1.83 13.89 -5.90
C TYR A 24 0.34 14.17 -6.09
N LEU A 25 -0.52 13.14 -6.12
CA LEU A 25 -1.97 13.32 -6.21
C LEU A 25 -2.51 14.08 -4.99
N GLN A 26 -2.02 13.78 -3.79
CA GLN A 26 -2.45 14.45 -2.56
C GLN A 26 -2.08 15.95 -2.56
N HIS A 27 -0.87 16.31 -3.00
CA HIS A 27 -0.40 17.71 -3.05
C HIS A 27 -0.88 18.49 -4.26
N ALA A 28 -1.04 17.84 -5.41
CA ALA A 28 -1.45 18.52 -6.64
C ALA A 28 -2.98 18.68 -6.75
N LYS A 29 -3.76 17.85 -6.05
CA LYS A 29 -5.23 17.90 -6.06
C LYS A 29 -5.85 18.22 -4.69
N ASP A 30 -5.04 18.62 -3.71
CA ASP A 30 -5.48 18.97 -2.33
C ASP A 30 -6.48 17.97 -1.72
N MET A 31 -6.28 16.68 -1.98
CA MET A 31 -7.20 15.64 -1.49
C MET A 31 -6.95 15.33 -0.02
N LEU A 32 -8.04 15.25 0.74
CA LEU A 32 -8.02 14.76 2.12
C LEU A 32 -7.73 13.25 2.13
N PRO A 33 -6.62 12.78 2.74
CA PRO A 33 -6.28 11.37 2.77
C PRO A 33 -7.24 10.59 3.69
N CYS A 34 -7.71 9.44 3.20
CA CYS A 34 -8.57 8.53 3.95
C CYS A 34 -7.75 7.56 4.84
N PRO A 35 -8.31 7.03 5.94
CA PRO A 35 -7.57 6.17 6.89
C PRO A 35 -7.10 4.88 6.22
N LEU A 36 -7.98 4.26 5.42
CA LEU A 36 -7.67 3.06 4.66
C LEU A 36 -6.57 3.32 3.62
N CYS A 37 -6.54 4.50 3.02
CA CYS A 37 -5.53 4.93 2.05
C CYS A 37 -4.16 5.05 2.73
N VAL A 38 -4.11 5.60 3.94
CA VAL A 38 -2.89 5.69 4.73
C VAL A 38 -2.39 4.31 5.14
N ILE A 39 -3.27 3.40 5.55
CA ILE A 39 -2.91 1.99 5.84
C ILE A 39 -2.33 1.30 4.59
N GLN A 40 -2.90 1.55 3.41
CA GLN A 40 -2.34 1.04 2.15
C GLN A 40 -0.91 1.56 1.90
N ARG A 41 -0.62 2.84 2.19
CA ARG A 41 0.74 3.40 2.08
C ARG A 41 1.72 2.70 3.02
N TYR A 42 1.33 2.42 4.27
CA TYR A 42 2.17 1.65 5.19
C TYR A 42 2.49 0.25 4.65
N LEU A 43 1.52 -0.39 4.01
CA LEU A 43 1.71 -1.72 3.42
C LEU A 43 2.64 -1.68 2.20
N PHE A 44 2.52 -0.69 1.32
CA PHE A 44 3.48 -0.47 0.23
C PHE A 44 4.90 -0.20 0.75
N LEU A 45 5.02 0.59 1.82
CA LEU A 45 6.31 0.88 2.46
C LEU A 45 6.91 -0.40 3.06
N GLY A 46 6.08 -1.23 3.72
CA GLY A 46 6.48 -2.55 4.19
C GLY A 46 7.01 -3.44 3.06
N ILE A 47 6.27 -3.53 1.94
CA ILE A 47 6.71 -4.28 0.75
C ILE A 47 8.06 -3.77 0.24
N ALA A 48 8.24 -2.44 0.16
CA ALA A 48 9.48 -1.83 -0.28
C ALA A 48 10.66 -2.22 0.62
N ILE A 49 10.50 -2.04 1.94
CA ILE A 49 11.56 -2.31 2.94
C ILE A 49 11.90 -3.80 2.97
N PHE A 50 10.91 -4.68 3.06
CA PHE A 50 11.17 -6.13 3.11
C PHE A 50 11.78 -6.66 1.81
N SER A 51 11.38 -6.13 0.66
CA SER A 51 11.99 -6.48 -0.63
C SER A 51 13.44 -5.99 -0.72
N LEU A 52 13.73 -4.78 -0.24
CA LEU A 52 15.07 -4.20 -0.26
C LEU A 52 16.00 -4.91 0.72
N VAL A 53 15.55 -5.16 1.96
CA VAL A 53 16.29 -5.97 2.95
C VAL A 53 16.52 -7.39 2.43
N GLY A 54 15.52 -8.02 1.81
CA GLY A 54 15.66 -9.33 1.18
C GLY A 54 16.71 -9.36 0.06
N ALA A 55 16.80 -8.29 -0.73
CA ALA A 55 17.78 -8.14 -1.80
C ALA A 55 19.20 -7.91 -1.27
N PHE A 56 19.37 -7.07 -0.24
CA PHE A 56 20.68 -6.72 0.33
C PHE A 56 21.24 -7.79 1.28
N SER A 57 20.42 -8.38 2.15
CA SER A 57 20.85 -9.44 3.09
C SER A 57 21.08 -10.80 2.42
N GLY A 58 20.84 -10.94 1.11
CA GLY A 58 20.95 -12.21 0.37
C GLY A 58 19.86 -13.25 0.68
N LYS A 59 19.05 -13.02 1.73
CA LYS A 59 17.92 -13.84 2.17
C LYS A 59 16.63 -13.52 1.40
N ILE A 60 16.68 -13.61 0.07
CA ILE A 60 15.57 -13.23 -0.83
C ILE A 60 14.27 -13.97 -0.51
N ARG A 61 14.31 -15.26 -0.09
CA ARG A 61 13.10 -16.02 0.28
C ARG A 61 12.40 -15.44 1.50
N ALA A 62 13.15 -15.07 2.53
CA ALA A 62 12.59 -14.50 3.76
C ALA A 62 12.02 -13.09 3.50
N GLY A 63 12.76 -12.25 2.76
CA GLY A 63 12.29 -10.91 2.39
C GLY A 63 11.07 -10.93 1.48
N ALA A 64 11.05 -11.80 0.46
CA ALA A 64 9.90 -11.97 -0.41
C ALA A 64 8.69 -12.58 0.33
N GLY A 65 8.90 -13.48 1.30
CA GLY A 65 7.84 -14.02 2.14
C GLY A 65 7.19 -12.96 3.03
N LEU A 66 8.00 -12.14 3.70
CA LEU A 66 7.52 -11.00 4.51
C LEU A 66 6.80 -9.96 3.64
N ALA A 67 7.38 -9.60 2.49
CA ALA A 67 6.75 -8.68 1.55
C ALA A 67 5.41 -9.23 1.02
N LEU A 68 5.31 -10.55 0.81
CA LEU A 68 4.08 -11.19 0.35
C LEU A 68 2.99 -11.16 1.43
N LEU A 69 3.35 -11.31 2.71
CA LEU A 69 2.40 -11.10 3.82
C LEU A 69 1.85 -9.67 3.82
N CYS A 70 2.71 -8.67 3.60
CA CYS A 70 2.27 -7.27 3.45
C CYS A 70 1.38 -7.07 2.21
N GLY A 71 1.68 -7.75 1.09
CA GLY A 71 0.86 -7.72 -0.12
C GLY A 71 -0.54 -8.31 0.09
N LEU A 72 -0.63 -9.46 0.76
CA LEU A 72 -1.90 -10.08 1.15
C LEU A 72 -2.70 -9.20 2.12
N GLY A 73 -2.02 -8.59 3.10
CA GLY A 73 -2.62 -7.59 3.98
C GLY A 73 -3.18 -6.40 3.20
N GLY A 74 -2.43 -5.93 2.20
CA GLY A 74 -2.86 -4.86 1.28
C GLY A 74 -4.12 -5.22 0.51
N LEU A 75 -4.20 -6.44 -0.02
CA LEU A 75 -5.37 -6.94 -0.71
C LEU A 75 -6.60 -7.02 0.20
N ALA A 76 -6.44 -7.47 1.45
CA ALA A 76 -7.53 -7.49 2.42
C ALA A 76 -8.03 -6.06 2.73
N VAL A 77 -7.12 -5.11 2.93
CA VAL A 77 -7.47 -3.69 3.20
C VAL A 77 -8.15 -3.05 2.00
N VAL A 78 -7.66 -3.27 0.78
CA VAL A 78 -8.28 -2.74 -0.44
C VAL A 78 -9.65 -3.39 -0.68
N GLY A 79 -9.79 -4.69 -0.44
CA GLY A 79 -11.07 -5.38 -0.53
C GLY A 79 -12.11 -4.79 0.42
N LYS A 80 -11.71 -4.52 1.67
CA LYS A 80 -12.56 -3.79 2.63
C LYS A 80 -12.90 -2.39 2.12
N HIS A 81 -11.94 -1.66 1.55
CA HIS A 81 -12.17 -0.32 1.03
C HIS A 81 -13.18 -0.31 -0.13
N LEU A 82 -13.06 -1.24 -1.07
CA LEU A 82 -14.03 -1.40 -2.17
C LEU A 82 -15.42 -1.81 -1.65
N TYR A 83 -15.47 -2.65 -0.61
CA TYR A 83 -16.73 -3.02 0.03
C TYR A 83 -17.43 -1.81 0.67
N VAL A 84 -16.68 -0.97 1.39
CA VAL A 84 -17.18 0.29 1.97
C VAL A 84 -17.65 1.24 0.88
N LEU A 85 -16.92 1.33 -0.24
CA LEU A 85 -17.31 2.17 -1.37
C LEU A 85 -18.62 1.72 -2.03
N ALA A 86 -18.89 0.40 -2.04
CA ALA A 86 -20.12 -0.17 -2.57
C ALA A 86 -21.30 -0.10 -1.60
N HIS A 87 -21.05 0.09 -0.29
CA HIS A 87 -22.07 0.17 0.75
C HIS A 87 -21.92 1.46 1.57
N PRO A 88 -22.29 2.62 1.00
CA PRO A 88 -22.24 3.90 1.71
C PRO A 88 -23.20 3.84 2.92
N GLY A 89 -22.66 4.04 4.12
CA GLY A 89 -23.38 3.93 5.40
C GLY A 89 -22.78 2.96 6.43
N PHE A 90 -21.84 2.09 6.03
CA PHE A 90 -21.17 1.16 6.96
C PHE A 90 -19.98 1.78 7.73
N SER A 91 -19.44 2.92 7.28
CA SER A 91 -18.38 3.68 7.97
C SER A 91 -18.74 5.17 7.97
N CYS A 92 -19.84 5.54 8.63
CA CYS A 92 -20.14 6.94 8.92
C CYS A 92 -19.59 7.31 10.31
N GLY A 93 -18.59 8.18 10.33
CA GLY A 93 -18.07 8.83 11.54
C GLY A 93 -16.74 8.25 12.00
N ILE A 94 -15.74 9.14 12.14
CA ILE A 94 -14.42 8.97 12.76
C ILE A 94 -14.17 7.51 13.09
N ASP A 95 -13.70 6.74 12.09
CA ASP A 95 -13.44 5.32 12.30
C ASP A 95 -12.58 5.21 13.57
N PRO A 96 -12.89 4.32 14.53
CA PRO A 96 -12.00 4.10 15.68
C PRO A 96 -10.55 3.84 15.23
N MET A 97 -10.39 3.34 13.99
CA MET A 97 -9.14 3.22 13.26
C MET A 97 -8.44 4.57 13.00
N GLU A 98 -9.13 5.64 12.59
CA GLU A 98 -8.59 7.02 12.46
C GLU A 98 -7.98 7.50 13.78
N THR A 99 -8.75 7.34 14.86
CA THR A 99 -8.35 7.81 16.18
C THR A 99 -7.15 7.03 16.72
N THR A 100 -7.09 5.73 16.46
CA THR A 100 -5.92 4.90 16.81
C THR A 100 -4.72 5.24 15.92
N LEU A 101 -4.91 5.41 14.61
CA LEU A 101 -3.83 5.68 13.64
C LEU A 101 -3.19 7.06 13.88
N ASN A 102 -4.01 8.10 14.12
CA ASN A 102 -3.54 9.45 14.46
C ASN A 102 -2.90 9.55 15.85
N LYS A 103 -3.13 8.56 16.74
CA LYS A 103 -2.42 8.43 18.03
C LYS A 103 -1.09 7.70 17.93
N ILE A 104 -0.77 7.06 16.79
CA ILE A 104 0.53 6.38 16.62
C ILE A 104 1.63 7.46 16.48
N PRO A 105 2.79 7.30 17.15
CA PRO A 105 3.90 8.25 17.07
C PRO A 105 4.39 8.52 15.63
N THR A 106 4.21 7.58 14.71
CA THR A 106 4.54 7.77 13.28
C THR A 106 3.63 8.79 12.59
N ALA A 107 2.34 8.85 12.97
CA ALA A 107 1.40 9.83 12.44
C ALA A 107 1.62 11.24 13.01
N THR A 108 2.10 11.33 14.24
CA THR A 108 2.43 12.60 14.90
C THR A 108 3.80 13.15 14.45
N MET A 109 4.77 12.29 14.11
CA MET A 109 6.07 12.73 13.59
C MET A 109 6.06 13.10 12.09
N LEU A 110 5.24 12.43 11.26
CA LEU A 110 5.07 12.78 9.84
C LEU A 110 3.58 13.02 9.50
N PRO A 111 2.98 14.12 9.99
CA PRO A 111 1.57 14.42 9.74
C PRO A 111 1.28 14.63 8.25
N TRP A 112 2.22 15.18 7.49
CA TRP A 112 2.11 15.36 6.04
C TRP A 112 1.87 14.04 5.27
N LEU A 113 2.37 12.92 5.79
CA LEU A 113 2.30 11.62 5.13
C LEU A 113 1.21 10.70 5.70
N PHE A 114 0.93 10.82 7.00
CA PHE A 114 0.18 9.82 7.77
C PHE A 114 -1.02 10.36 8.54
N ARG A 115 -1.25 11.68 8.53
CA ARG A 115 -2.48 12.23 9.09
C ARG A 115 -3.62 11.91 8.13
N ALA A 116 -4.67 11.30 8.64
CA ALA A 116 -5.87 11.03 7.89
C ALA A 116 -7.00 11.92 8.45
N ASP A 117 -7.58 12.72 7.57
CA ASP A 117 -8.61 13.72 7.90
C ASP A 117 -9.81 13.60 6.94
N GLY A 118 -9.79 12.62 6.02
CA GLY A 118 -10.79 12.42 4.97
C GLY A 118 -11.75 11.25 5.23
N LEU A 119 -13.00 11.38 4.77
CA LEU A 119 -14.00 10.30 4.82
C LEU A 119 -13.68 9.22 3.78
N CYS A 120 -13.77 7.93 4.15
CA CYS A 120 -13.56 6.80 3.23
C CYS A 120 -14.50 6.84 2.01
N GLU A 121 -15.72 7.35 2.18
CA GLU A 121 -16.73 7.44 1.11
C GLU A 121 -16.47 8.59 0.12
N ALA A 122 -15.69 9.60 0.52
CA ALA A 122 -15.34 10.74 -0.32
C ALA A 122 -14.18 10.45 -1.29
N ALA A 123 -13.52 9.29 -1.17
CA ALA A 123 -12.39 8.89 -2.02
C ALA A 123 -12.82 8.37 -3.42
N GLN A 124 -13.78 9.04 -4.06
CA GLN A 124 -14.31 8.71 -5.39
C GLN A 124 -13.61 9.44 -6.54
N GLU A 125 -12.49 10.10 -6.25
CA GLU A 125 -11.74 10.83 -7.27
C GLU A 125 -11.23 9.88 -8.35
N THR A 126 -11.81 10.00 -9.54
CA THR A 126 -11.44 9.20 -10.70
C THR A 126 -10.16 9.73 -11.32
N VAL A 127 -9.17 8.87 -11.47
CA VAL A 127 -7.92 9.12 -12.19
C VAL A 127 -7.90 8.17 -13.37
N PHE A 128 -8.01 8.72 -14.59
CA PHE A 128 -8.17 7.94 -15.83
C PHE A 128 -9.36 6.95 -15.79
N GLY A 129 -10.49 7.38 -15.23
CA GLY A 129 -11.73 6.58 -15.20
C GLY A 129 -11.80 5.49 -14.12
N LEU A 130 -10.73 5.29 -13.32
CA LEU A 130 -10.71 4.42 -12.15
C LEU A 130 -10.48 5.24 -10.88
N ASN A 131 -11.12 4.84 -9.78
CA ASN A 131 -10.92 5.47 -8.49
C ASN A 131 -9.52 5.14 -7.93
N VAL A 132 -8.93 6.07 -7.18
CA VAL A 132 -7.67 5.85 -6.43
C VAL A 132 -7.62 4.49 -5.69
N PRO A 133 -8.66 4.07 -4.94
CA PRO A 133 -8.67 2.74 -4.31
C PRO A 133 -8.65 1.55 -5.29
N GLN A 134 -9.24 1.70 -6.48
CA GLN A 134 -9.20 0.65 -7.51
C GLN A 134 -7.79 0.53 -8.12
N TRP A 135 -7.11 1.65 -8.35
CA TRP A 135 -5.70 1.66 -8.76
C TRP A 135 -4.81 0.97 -7.73
N SER A 136 -5.00 1.25 -6.43
CA SER A 136 -4.31 0.53 -5.36
C SER A 136 -4.55 -0.98 -5.43
N ALA A 137 -5.78 -1.42 -5.74
CA ALA A 137 -6.11 -2.85 -5.89
C ALA A 137 -5.28 -3.53 -6.99
N VAL A 138 -5.23 -2.88 -8.17
CA VAL A 138 -4.47 -3.36 -9.32
C VAL A 138 -2.98 -3.47 -8.98
N TRP A 139 -2.42 -2.47 -8.32
CA TRP A 139 -1.01 -2.52 -7.94
C TRP A 139 -0.71 -3.55 -6.85
N PHE A 140 -1.55 -3.67 -5.81
CA PHE A 140 -1.37 -4.70 -4.80
C PHE A 140 -1.46 -6.11 -5.38
N THR A 141 -2.37 -6.37 -6.32
CA THR A 141 -2.46 -7.66 -7.01
C THR A 141 -1.22 -7.94 -7.85
N ILE A 142 -0.77 -6.98 -8.68
CA ILE A 142 0.45 -7.11 -9.49
C ILE A 142 1.67 -7.39 -8.62
N LEU A 143 1.90 -6.61 -7.56
CA LEU A 143 3.04 -6.78 -6.67
C LEU A 143 2.99 -8.13 -5.94
N THR A 144 1.81 -8.55 -5.48
CA THR A 144 1.63 -9.86 -4.81
C THR A 144 1.94 -11.01 -5.76
N VAL A 145 1.44 -10.97 -7.00
CA VAL A 145 1.71 -11.98 -8.03
C VAL A 145 3.21 -12.00 -8.39
N ALA A 146 3.83 -10.83 -8.55
CA ALA A 146 5.25 -10.71 -8.83
C ALA A 146 6.10 -11.31 -7.69
N LEU A 147 5.77 -11.02 -6.43
CA LEU A 147 6.43 -11.61 -5.26
C LEU A 147 6.25 -13.14 -5.23
N LEU A 148 5.04 -13.63 -5.45
CA LEU A 148 4.74 -15.06 -5.46
C LEU A 148 5.51 -15.78 -6.57
N TRP A 149 5.60 -15.18 -7.75
CA TRP A 149 6.39 -15.68 -8.86
C TRP A 149 7.88 -15.72 -8.56
N THR A 150 8.44 -14.70 -7.91
CA THR A 150 9.85 -14.72 -7.47
C THR A 150 10.11 -15.82 -6.44
N LEU A 151 9.14 -16.09 -5.56
CA LEU A 151 9.25 -17.11 -4.52
C LEU A 151 9.22 -18.52 -5.14
N VAL A 152 8.28 -18.76 -6.07
CA VAL A 152 8.14 -20.04 -6.79
C VAL A 152 9.34 -20.31 -7.70
N ARG A 153 9.82 -19.31 -8.46
CA ARG A 153 11.00 -19.46 -9.33
C ARG A 153 12.27 -19.79 -8.56
N ARG A 154 12.34 -19.43 -7.28
CA ARG A 154 13.48 -19.72 -6.43
C ARG A 154 13.29 -21.02 -5.64
N ALA A 155 12.08 -21.58 -5.61
CA ALA A 155 11.76 -22.86 -4.98
C ALA A 155 12.06 -24.06 -5.88
N ARG A 156 11.90 -23.88 -7.20
CA ARG A 156 12.48 -24.76 -8.22
C ARG A 156 13.97 -24.50 -8.38
#